data_AF-A0A2N3BEB0-F1
#
_entry.id   AF-A0A2N3BEB0-F1
#
_cell.length_a   1.000
_cell.length_b   1.000
_cell.length_c   1.000
_cell.angle_alpha   90.00
_cell.angle_beta   90.00
_cell.angle_gamma   90.00
#
_symmetry.space_group_name_H-M   'P 1'
#
loop_
_entity.id
_entity.type
_entity.pdbx_description
1 polymer ?
#
loop_
_entity_poly.entity_id
_entity_poly.type
_entity_poly.pdbx_seq_one_letter_code
_entity_poly.pdbx_strand_id
1 'polypeptide(L)'
;MTQRLHLVFGGELVDPVHTEFKDVSKIHVVGVFPDYASAYVAWKANAQRTVDDAHTRYFLAHLHRLRDETEAASPTEELGG
;
A
#
# COMPACT_ATOMS: atom_id res chain seq x y z
N MET A 1 -11.28 -7.76 20.42
CA MET A 1 -10.88 -6.45 19.86
C MET A 1 -10.16 -6.72 18.54
N THR A 2 -10.74 -6.32 17.40
CA THR A 2 -10.13 -6.54 16.08
C THR A 2 -9.05 -5.50 15.83
N GLN A 3 -7.79 -5.95 15.70
CA GLN A 3 -6.66 -5.05 15.42
C GLN A 3 -6.64 -4.74 13.92
N ARG A 4 -6.81 -3.45 13.58
CA ARG A 4 -6.76 -2.99 12.20
C ARG A 4 -5.32 -2.65 11.82
N LEU A 5 -4.59 -3.65 11.35
CA LEU A 5 -3.22 -3.44 10.88
C LEU A 5 -3.23 -2.84 9.47
N HIS A 6 -2.32 -1.89 9.25
CA HIS A 6 -2.13 -1.17 7.99
C HIS A 6 -0.68 -1.36 7.53
N LEU A 7 -0.47 -1.86 6.32
CA LEU A 7 0.85 -2.04 5.71
C LEU A 7 1.08 -0.93 4.69
N VAL A 8 2.22 -0.25 4.79
CA VAL A 8 2.64 0.73 3.79
C VAL A 8 3.85 0.18 3.05
N PHE A 9 3.76 0.14 1.73
CA PHE A 9 4.81 -0.35 0.84
C PHE A 9 4.76 0.40 -0.49
N GLY A 10 5.85 0.40 -1.23
CA GLY A 10 5.91 1.05 -2.53
C GLY A 10 7.10 0.57 -3.34
N GLY A 11 7.13 0.94 -4.61
CA GLY A 11 8.17 0.50 -5.52
C GLY A 11 7.97 1.09 -6.91
N GLU A 12 8.90 0.77 -7.80
CA GLU A 12 8.84 1.17 -9.20
C GLU A 12 7.84 0.29 -9.95
N LEU A 13 6.87 0.93 -10.60
CA LEU A 13 5.87 0.31 -11.45
C LEU A 13 6.41 0.17 -12.88
N VAL A 14 5.92 -0.84 -13.60
CA VAL A 14 6.22 -0.98 -15.04
C VAL A 14 5.62 0.18 -15.81
N ASP A 15 4.40 0.57 -15.41
CA ASP A 15 3.64 1.64 -16.02
C ASP A 15 2.92 2.43 -14.90
N PRO A 16 2.96 3.76 -14.91
CA PRO A 16 2.40 4.59 -13.83
C PRO A 16 0.87 4.53 -13.73
N VAL A 17 0.18 4.01 -14.76
CA VAL A 17 -1.27 3.81 -14.80
C VAL A 17 -1.65 2.45 -14.20
N HIS A 18 -0.74 1.49 -14.21
CA HIS A 18 -0.97 0.14 -13.71
C HIS A 18 -0.41 -0.06 -12.30
N THR A 19 -0.87 -1.10 -11.61
CA THR A 19 -0.40 -1.47 -10.26
C THR A 19 0.68 -2.55 -10.28
N GLU A 20 1.22 -2.87 -11.46
CA GLU A 20 2.25 -3.90 -11.62
C GLU A 20 3.63 -3.34 -11.29
N PHE A 21 4.28 -3.93 -10.28
CA PHE A 21 5.65 -3.60 -9.93
C PHE A 21 6.61 -4.17 -10.95
N LYS A 22 7.55 -3.34 -11.41
CA LYS A 22 8.60 -3.75 -12.33
C LYS A 22 9.57 -4.73 -11.71
N ASP A 23 9.85 -4.58 -10.42
CA ASP A 23 10.74 -5.46 -9.69
C ASP A 23 10.20 -5.68 -8.28
N VAL A 24 9.61 -6.86 -8.06
CA VAL A 24 9.05 -7.25 -6.76
C VAL A 24 10.14 -7.39 -5.67
N SER A 25 11.39 -7.64 -6.06
CA SER A 25 12.50 -7.76 -5.11
C SER A 25 12.95 -6.40 -4.56
N LYS A 26 12.63 -5.32 -5.28
CA LYS A 26 12.93 -3.93 -4.91
C LYS A 26 11.77 -3.21 -4.24
N ILE A 27 10.70 -3.93 -3.87
CA ILE A 27 9.60 -3.32 -3.12
C ILE A 27 10.14 -2.79 -1.80
N HIS A 28 9.98 -1.50 -1.60
CA HIS A 28 10.30 -0.82 -0.37
C HIS A 28 9.13 -0.94 0.60
N VAL A 29 9.33 -1.69 1.66
CA VAL A 29 8.37 -1.80 2.77
C VAL A 29 8.69 -0.70 3.78
N VAL A 30 7.76 0.24 3.95
CA VAL A 30 7.90 1.35 4.91
C VAL A 30 7.66 0.84 6.33
N GLY A 31 6.65 -0.01 6.51
CA GLY A 31 6.34 -0.60 7.81
C GLY A 31 4.88 -0.97 7.98
N VAL A 32 4.57 -1.57 9.14
CA VAL A 32 3.22 -1.93 9.57
C VAL A 32 2.81 -1.05 10.73
N PHE A 33 1.61 -0.50 10.66
CA PHE A 33 1.07 0.46 11.62
C PHE A 33 -0.22 -0.06 12.27
N PRO A 34 -0.46 0.27 13.56
CA PRO A 34 -1.64 -0.17 14.30
C PRO A 34 -2.91 0.65 13.98
N ASP A 35 -2.78 1.78 13.28
CA ASP A 35 -3.86 2.69 12.97
C ASP A 35 -3.69 3.34 11.58
N TYR A 36 -4.80 3.77 10.98
CA TYR A 36 -4.83 4.36 9.64
C TYR A 36 -4.10 5.70 9.58
N ALA A 37 -4.19 6.53 10.62
CA ALA A 37 -3.62 7.88 10.61
C ALA A 37 -2.08 7.83 10.54
N SER A 38 -1.46 6.97 11.34
CA SER A 38 -0.02 6.72 11.32
C SER A 38 0.45 6.16 9.98
N ALA A 39 -0.29 5.20 9.42
CA ALA A 39 -0.01 4.65 8.10
C ALA A 39 -0.12 5.70 6.99
N TYR A 40 -1.16 6.54 7.02
CA TYR A 40 -1.38 7.60 6.05
C TYR A 40 -0.27 8.64 6.07
N VAL A 41 0.20 9.05 7.26
CA VAL A 41 1.34 9.97 7.40
C VAL A 41 2.61 9.36 6.80
N ALA A 42 2.88 8.09 7.10
CA ALA A 42 4.04 7.39 6.55
C ALA A 42 3.96 7.24 5.02
N TRP A 43 2.80 6.85 4.49
CA TRP A 43 2.55 6.78 3.05
C TRP A 43 2.75 8.14 2.38
N LYS A 44 2.13 9.20 2.91
CA LYS A 44 2.22 10.56 2.35
C LYS A 44 3.67 11.05 2.32
N ALA A 45 4.42 10.83 3.40
CA ALA A 45 5.82 11.23 3.47
C ALA A 45 6.69 10.51 2.41
N ASN A 46 6.45 9.23 2.17
CA ASN A 46 7.19 8.47 1.15
C ASN A 46 6.75 8.83 -0.28
N ALA A 47 5.44 8.95 -0.53
CA ALA A 47 4.89 9.35 -1.82
C ALA A 47 5.33 10.77 -2.23
N GLN A 48 5.40 11.71 -1.29
CA GLN A 48 5.89 13.06 -1.56
C GLN A 48 7.39 13.09 -1.86
N ARG A 49 8.18 12.19 -1.27
CA ARG A 49 9.63 12.09 -1.54
C ARG A 49 9.94 11.53 -2.92
N THR A 50 9.02 10.80 -3.52
CA THR A 50 9.20 10.18 -4.85
C THR A 50 8.35 10.85 -5.92
N VAL A 51 7.93 12.10 -5.70
CA VAL A 51 7.09 12.85 -6.66
C VAL A 51 7.79 13.07 -8.00
N ASP A 52 9.12 13.17 -7.99
CA ASP A 52 9.94 13.34 -9.20
C ASP A 52 10.09 12.04 -10.00
N ASP A 53 9.76 10.89 -9.41
CA ASP A 53 9.82 9.59 -10.08
C ASP A 53 8.41 9.12 -10.45
N ALA A 54 8.05 9.28 -11.71
CA ALA A 54 6.71 8.98 -12.21
C ALA A 54 6.31 7.50 -12.04
N HIS A 55 7.27 6.59 -11.96
CA HIS A 55 7.02 5.15 -11.87
C HIS A 55 6.96 4.69 -10.41
N THR A 56 7.49 5.46 -9.46
CA THR A 56 7.50 5.07 -8.06
C THR A 56 6.20 5.44 -7.37
N ARG A 57 5.45 4.42 -6.96
CA ARG A 57 4.18 4.58 -6.26
C ARG A 57 4.22 3.86 -4.91
N TYR A 58 3.62 4.50 -3.91
CA TYR A 58 3.37 3.88 -2.60
C TYR A 58 1.89 3.58 -2.44
N PHE A 59 1.62 2.48 -1.76
CA PHE A 59 0.30 1.93 -1.48
C PHE A 59 0.13 1.71 0.03
N LEU A 60 -1.12 1.80 0.47
CA LEU A 60 -1.54 1.53 1.84
C LEU A 60 -2.53 0.35 1.79
N ALA A 61 -2.11 -0.79 2.34
CA ALA A 61 -2.93 -2.01 2.39
C ALA A 61 -3.51 -2.24 3.78
N HIS A 62 -4.74 -2.75 3.79
CA HIS A 62 -5.49 -3.09 5.00
C HIS A 62 -5.36 -4.59 5.32
N LEU A 63 -4.38 -4.95 6.15
CA LEU A 63 -4.09 -6.36 6.48
C LEU A 63 -5.19 -7.05 7.28
N HIS A 64 -6.04 -6.28 7.96
CA HIS A 64 -7.15 -6.85 8.73
C HIS A 64 -8.23 -7.50 7.85
N ARG A 65 -8.33 -7.15 6.56
CA ARG A 65 -9.20 -7.85 5.61
C ARG A 65 -8.61 -9.18 5.13
N LEU A 66 -7.30 -9.34 5.16
CA LEU A 66 -6.61 -10.56 4.72
C LEU A 66 -6.65 -11.67 5.79
N ARG A 67 -6.80 -11.31 7.07
CA ARG A 67 -6.74 -12.24 8.21
C ARG A 67 -8.09 -12.85 8.60
N ASP A 68 -9.18 -12.36 8.02
CA ASP A 68 -10.54 -12.88 8.23
C ASP A 68 -10.85 -13.91 7.14
N GLU A 69 -10.28 -15.11 7.30
CA GLU A 69 -10.35 -16.23 6.34
C GLU A 69 -11.75 -16.89 6.26
N THR A 70 -12.81 -16.26 6.80
CA THR A 70 -14.17 -16.83 6.86
C THR A 70 -15.19 -16.12 5.97
N GLU A 71 -14.84 -14.99 5.36
CA GLU A 71 -15.75 -14.29 4.46
C GLU A 71 -15.06 -14.06 3.12
N ALA A 72 -15.55 -14.75 2.08
CA ALA A 72 -15.12 -14.57 0.71
C ALA A 72 -15.45 -13.13 0.27
N ALA A 73 -14.55 -12.19 0.52
CA ALA A 73 -14.73 -10.79 0.18
C ALA A 73 -13.74 -10.42 -0.95
N SER A 74 -14.33 -10.31 -2.13
CA SER A 74 -13.84 -9.69 -3.36
C SER A 74 -13.27 -8.26 -3.18
N PRO A 75 -12.96 -7.59 -4.31
CA PRO A 75 -11.63 -7.31 -4.83
C PRO A 75 -10.88 -6.21 -4.06
N THR A 76 -9.55 -6.26 -4.10
CA THR A 76 -8.64 -5.23 -3.55
C THR A 76 -8.63 -3.92 -4.37
N GLU A 77 -9.57 -3.71 -5.30
CA GLU A 77 -9.66 -2.51 -6.13
C GLU A 77 -10.73 -1.55 -5.63
N GLU A 78 -10.37 -0.63 -4.74
CA GLU A 78 -11.06 0.65 -4.55
C GLU A 78 -10.00 1.69 -4.10
N LEU A 79 -9.13 2.10 -5.03
CA LEU A 79 -8.20 3.21 -4.82
C LEU A 79 -8.47 4.33 -5.84
N GLY A 80 -9.46 5.15 -5.50
CA GLY A 80 -9.56 6.56 -5.92
C GLY A 80 -10.07 6.80 -7.33
N GLY A 81 -11.32 7.28 -7.44
CA GLY A 81 -11.78 8.04 -8.62
C GLY A 81 -11.17 9.43 -8.69
#